data_AF-A0A3P7QZ88-F1
#
_entry.id   AF-A0A3P7QZ88-F1
#
_cell.length_a   1.000
_cell.length_b   1.000
_cell.length_c   1.000
_cell.angle_alpha   90.00
_cell.angle_beta   90.00
_cell.angle_gamma   90.00
#
_symmetry.space_group_name_H-M   'P 1'
#
loop_
_entity.id
_entity.type
_entity.pdbx_description
1 polymer ?
#
loop_
_entity_poly.entity_id
_entity_poly.type
_entity_poly.pdbx_seq_one_letter_code
_entity_poly.pdbx_strand_id
1 'polypeptide(L)' 'MLNYLRTPESRTSQIVPTVGYSVTNFVTDNFSFTAFDMAGQGKYRNLWETYYASAQAVIFVVDSADKLRMAVARD' A
#
# COMPACT_ATOMS: atom_id res chain seq x y z
N MET A 1 3.95 4.95 3.84
CA MET A 1 4.74 4.96 2.59
C MET A 1 4.08 5.84 1.52
N LEU A 2 2.89 5.50 1.01
CA LEU A 2 2.26 6.21 -0.13
C LEU A 2 2.08 7.72 0.05
N ASN A 3 1.82 8.19 1.28
CA ASN A 3 1.75 9.62 1.57
C ASN A 3 3.03 10.39 1.21
N TYR A 4 4.20 9.74 1.26
CA TYR A 4 5.48 10.37 0.89
C TYR A 4 5.72 10.42 -0.62
N LEU A 5 5.01 9.61 -1.41
CA LEU A 5 5.07 9.63 -2.88
C LEU A 5 4.19 10.74 -3.48
N ARG A 6 3.31 11.33 -2.66
CA ARG A 6 2.52 12.51 -3.04
C ARG A 6 3.37 13.77 -3.02
N THR A 7 2.94 14.79 -3.77
CA THR A 7 3.57 16.12 -3.71
C THR A 7 3.49 16.67 -2.28
N PRO A 8 4.48 17.46 -1.82
CA PRO A 8 4.52 17.97 -0.44
C PRO A 8 3.22 18.65 0.01
N GLU A 9 2.55 19.37 -0.91
CA GLU A 9 1.33 20.14 -0.66
C GLU A 9 0.09 19.25 -0.49
N SER A 10 0.12 18.02 -1.01
CA SER A 10 -1.00 17.07 -0.96
C SER A 10 -0.82 15.97 0.09
N ARG A 11 0.23 16.05 0.91
CA ARG A 11 0.46 15.11 2.02
C ARG A 11 -0.49 15.39 3.17
N THR A 12 -1.03 14.33 3.77
CA THR A 12 -1.77 14.43 5.04
C THR A 12 -0.82 14.26 6.23
N SER A 13 -1.06 14.99 7.32
CA SER A 13 -0.33 14.83 8.59
C SER A 13 -0.85 13.66 9.42
N GLN A 14 -2.11 13.26 9.21
CA GLN A 14 -2.75 12.18 9.94
C GLN A 14 -2.96 10.98 9.02
N ILE A 15 -2.35 9.85 9.38
CA ILE A 15 -2.54 8.56 8.71
C ILE A 15 -3.35 7.67 9.64
N VAL A 16 -4.50 7.20 9.16
CA VAL A 16 -5.37 6.26 9.86
C VAL A 16 -5.28 4.88 9.21
N PRO A 17 -5.58 3.78 9.93
CA PRO A 17 -5.62 2.45 9.33
C PRO A 17 -6.59 2.39 8.15
N THR A 18 -6.12 1.88 7.01
CA THR A 18 -6.94 1.73 5.81
C THR A 18 -8.02 0.67 6.00
N VAL A 19 -9.25 0.98 5.61
CA VAL A 19 -10.39 0.06 5.60
C VAL A 19 -10.74 -0.26 4.15
N GLY A 20 -10.69 -1.54 3.77
CA GLY A 20 -10.85 -1.94 2.37
C GLY A 20 -9.64 -1.54 1.54
N TYR A 21 -9.73 -0.43 0.81
CA TYR A 21 -8.64 0.11 0.00
C TYR A 21 -8.74 1.64 -0.16
N SER A 22 -7.64 2.28 -0.56
CA SER A 22 -7.64 3.66 -1.07
C SER A 22 -6.84 3.77 -2.36
N VAL A 23 -7.14 4.77 -3.20
CA VAL A 23 -6.44 4.99 -4.47
C VAL A 23 -5.58 6.23 -4.37
N THR A 24 -4.31 6.10 -4.78
CA THR A 24 -3.34 7.19 -4.82
C THR A 24 -2.72 7.27 -6.20
N ASN A 25 -2.87 8.43 -6.83
CA ASN A 25 -2.13 8.76 -8.04
C ASN A 25 -0.88 9.56 -7.66
N PHE A 26 0.27 9.19 -8.23
CA PHE A 26 1.50 9.95 -8.06
C PHE A 26 2.36 9.86 -9.32
N VAL A 27 3.27 10.82 -9.47
CA VAL A 27 4.21 10.86 -10.59
C VAL A 27 5.62 10.72 -10.02
N THR A 28 6.44 9.90 -10.65
CA THR A 28 7.86 9.79 -10.35
C THR A 28 8.62 9.82 -11.66
N ASP A 29 9.54 10.78 -11.79
CA ASP A 29 10.21 11.12 -13.04
C ASP A 29 9.21 11.32 -14.20
N ASN A 30 9.28 10.46 -15.21
CA ASN A 30 8.43 10.50 -16.41
C ASN A 30 7.26 9.50 -16.38
N PHE A 31 6.98 8.89 -15.22
CA PHE A 31 5.94 7.87 -15.07
C PHE A 31 4.84 8.32 -14.11
N SER A 32 3.59 8.11 -14.53
CA SER A 32 2.41 8.26 -13.68
C SER A 32 1.97 6.89 -13.18
N PHE A 33 1.78 6.78 -11.87
CA PHE A 33 1.36 5.55 -11.21
C PHE A 33 0.00 5.73 -10.56
N THR A 34 -0.83 4.69 -10.67
CA THR A 34 -2.04 4.50 -9.89
C THR A 34 -1.79 3.38 -8.90
N ALA A 35 -1.64 3.70 -7.62
CA ALA A 35 -1.46 2.73 -6.56
C ALA A 35 -2.74 2.53 -5.76
N PHE A 36 -3.06 1.26 -5.51
CA PHE A 36 -4.12 0.84 -4.61
C PHE A 36 -3.49 0.48 -3.25
N ASP A 37 -3.74 1.30 -2.23
CA ASP A 37 -3.37 1.02 -0.85
C ASP A 37 -4.37 0.05 -0.25
N MET A 38 -3.97 -1.20 -0.03
CA MET A 38 -4.87 -2.25 0.44
C MET A 38 -4.78 -2.40 1.96
N ALA A 39 -5.91 -2.62 2.63
CA ALA A 39 -5.93 -2.86 4.07
C ALA A 39 -5.16 -4.15 4.43
N GLY A 40 -4.20 -4.05 5.36
CA GLY A 40 -3.36 -5.17 5.80
C GLY A 40 -3.93 -6.03 6.94
N GLN A 41 -5.05 -5.61 7.54
CA GLN A 41 -5.71 -6.35 8.61
C GLN A 41 -6.28 -7.67 8.07
N GLY A 42 -6.11 -8.78 8.81
CA GLY A 42 -6.42 -10.14 8.34
C GLY A 42 -7.80 -10.29 7.68
N LYS A 43 -8.84 -9.68 8.25
CA LYS A 43 -10.23 -9.72 7.72
C LYS A 43 -10.43 -9.08 6.34
N TYR A 44 -9.46 -8.31 5.84
CA TYR A 44 -9.53 -7.62 4.54
C TYR A 44 -8.53 -8.17 3.52
N ARG A 45 -7.64 -9.12 3.90
CA ARG A 45 -6.61 -9.64 2.99
C ARG A 45 -7.20 -10.40 1.79
N ASN A 46 -8.40 -10.96 1.94
CA ASN A 46 -9.14 -11.58 0.84
C ASN A 46 -9.48 -10.59 -0.30
N LEU A 47 -9.45 -9.28 -0.06
CA LEU A 47 -9.66 -8.27 -1.11
C LEU A 47 -8.47 -8.13 -2.04
N TRP A 48 -7.26 -8.56 -1.64
CA TRP A 48 -6.05 -8.34 -2.44
C TRP A 48 -6.12 -9.07 -3.78
N GLU A 49 -6.64 -10.29 -3.77
CA GLU A 49 -6.77 -11.15 -4.96
C GLU A 49 -7.62 -10.52 -6.06
N THR A 50 -8.58 -9.66 -5.70
CA THR A 50 -9.44 -8.96 -6.66
C THR A 50 -8.67 -7.97 -7.54
N TYR A 51 -7.48 -7.52 -7.11
CA TYR A 51 -6.70 -6.50 -7.83
C TYR A 51 -5.49 -7.08 -8.57
N TYR A 52 -5.13 -8.35 -8.35
CA TYR A 52 -3.95 -8.94 -8.99
C TYR A 52 -4.07 -9.03 -10.51
N ALA A 53 -5.28 -9.28 -11.03
CA ALA A 53 -5.50 -9.42 -12.47
C ALA A 53 -5.20 -8.14 -13.27
N SER A 54 -5.33 -6.97 -12.65
CA SER A 54 -5.06 -5.66 -13.28
C SER A 54 -3.75 -5.02 -12.82
N ALA A 55 -3.06 -5.60 -11.84
CA ALA A 55 -1.83 -5.05 -11.29
C ALA A 55 -0.64 -5.34 -12.21
N GLN A 56 0.12 -4.29 -12.57
CA GLN A 56 1.37 -4.42 -13.31
C GLN A 56 2.56 -4.76 -12.41
N ALA A 57 2.48 -4.37 -11.13
CA ALA A 57 3.51 -4.61 -10.13
C ALA A 57 2.89 -4.62 -8.72
N VAL A 58 3.60 -5.24 -7.78
CA VAL A 58 3.24 -5.28 -6.37
C VAL A 58 4.37 -4.66 -5.55
N ILE A 59 4.04 -3.72 -4.67
CA ILE A 59 4.96 -3.19 -3.67
C ILE A 59 4.60 -3.84 -2.33
N PHE A 60 5.43 -4.77 -1.88
CA PHE A 60 5.26 -5.43 -0.60
C PHE A 60 6.12 -4.75 0.46
N VAL A 61 5.48 -4.10 1.44
CA VAL A 61 6.17 -3.37 2.50
C VAL A 61 6.14 -4.20 3.79
N VAL A 62 7.31 -4.48 4.34
CA VAL A 62 7.47 -5.21 5.59
C VAL A 62 8.09 -4.29 6.64
N ASP A 63 7.54 -4.34 7.85
CA ASP A 63 8.17 -3.73 9.01
C ASP A 63 9.37 -4.58 9.46
N SER A 64 10.58 -4.11 9.16
CA SER A 64 11.82 -4.82 9.48
C SER A 64 12.12 -4.88 10.98
N ALA A 65 11.48 -4.04 11.79
CA ALA A 65 11.61 -4.08 13.25
C ALA A 65 10.71 -5.14 13.88
N ASP A 66 9.62 -5.55 13.21
CA ASP A 66 8.69 -6.55 13.72
C ASP A 66 9.11 -7.98 13.37
N LYS A 67 10.05 -8.50 14.16
CA LYS A 67 10.60 -9.86 13.98
C LYS A 67 9.55 -10.96 14.13
N LEU A 68 8.54 -10.76 14.97
CA LEU A 68 7.50 -11.78 15.22
C LEU A 68 6.60 -11.96 14.00
N ARG A 69 6.20 -10.85 13.36
CA ARG A 69 5.35 -10.90 12.17
C ARG A 69 6.09 -11.17 10.87
N MET A 70 7.42 -11.31 10.90
CA MET A 70 8.21 -11.69 9.73
C MET A 70 7.81 -13.07 9.17
N ALA A 71 7.48 -14.03 10.04
CA ALA A 71 6.97 -15.33 9.61
C ALA A 71 5.64 -15.20 8.86
N VAL A 72 4.73 -14.36 9.36
CA VAL A 72 3.43 -14.07 8.74
C VAL A 72 3.56 -13.31 7.40
N ALA A 73 4.65 -12.58 7.20
CA ALA A 73 4.92 -11.89 5.94
C ALA A 73 5.57 -12.80 4.89
N ARG A 74 6.23 -13.89 5.32
CA ARG A 74 6.82 -14.90 4.46
C ARG A 74 5.78 -15.91 3.96
N ASP A 75 4.87 -16.31 4.85
CA ASP A 75 3.80 -17.27 4.57
C ASP A 75 2.70 -16.66 3.68
#